data_AF-A0A924GZ02-F1
#
_entry.id   AF-A0A924GZ02-F1
#
_cell.length_a   1.000
_cell.length_b   1.000
_cell.length_c   1.000
_cell.angle_alpha   90.00
_cell.angle_beta   90.00
_cell.angle_gamma   90.00
#
_symmetry.space_group_name_H-M   'P 1'
#
loop_
_entity.id
_entity.type
_entity.pdbx_description
1 polymer ?
#
loop_
_entity_poly.entity_id
_entity_poly.type
_entity_poly.pdbx_seq_one_letter_code
_entity_poly.pdbx_strand_id
1 'polypeptide(L)'
;MTHQGRLTTTCKHKGPHIMALTIISTQAARPVVLPENIKRTEEIDCDVYRGSVRSLIDFGLIRRDQLPSPGKASIAYFQGEIIKRKCKRDETYLRIEVHDDGGARVLIGVSHEVSALRRAAQYEARIEANAEAEKLAAIKKEETRGTVPDPGMAVALKAMLASPARFAVGDTCMDDNGALWEIVSGYDIYCVKDDEGPYLHESGVRMYYAYGYRAKTPGRHVTFFKPHDLWDADGEIKHLQLVTNAANEAR
;
A
#
# COMPACT_ATOMS: atom_id res chain seq x y z
N MET A 1 -29.08 17.40 71.06
CA MET A 1 -28.70 17.92 69.73
C MET A 1 -28.03 19.26 69.94
N THR A 2 -26.70 19.30 69.95
CA THR A 2 -25.93 20.52 70.24
C THR A 2 -24.58 20.39 69.54
N HIS A 3 -24.49 20.96 68.34
CA HIS A 3 -23.23 21.00 67.59
C HIS A 3 -22.53 22.36 67.78
N GLN A 4 -21.27 22.26 68.15
CA GLN A 4 -20.34 23.34 68.45
C GLN A 4 -20.01 24.17 67.21
N GLY A 5 -20.01 25.50 67.39
CA GLY A 5 -19.59 26.48 66.40
C GLY A 5 -18.08 26.45 66.15
N ARG A 6 -17.70 26.50 64.87
CA ARG A 6 -16.31 26.53 64.40
C ARG A 6 -15.90 27.96 64.10
N LEU A 7 -14.87 28.43 64.81
CA LEU A 7 -14.29 29.76 64.67
C LEU A 7 -13.58 29.92 63.32
N THR A 8 -13.85 31.07 62.71
CA THR A 8 -13.26 31.63 61.49
C THR A 8 -11.84 32.13 61.77
N THR A 9 -10.83 31.56 61.12
CA THR A 9 -9.50 32.14 61.01
C THR A 9 -9.33 32.84 59.66
N THR A 10 -9.25 34.17 59.74
CA THR A 10 -8.97 35.09 58.64
C THR A 10 -7.53 34.92 58.13
N CYS A 11 -7.37 34.50 56.88
CA CYS A 11 -6.09 34.53 56.18
C CYS A 11 -5.83 35.93 55.60
N LYS A 12 -4.74 36.54 56.06
CA LYS A 12 -4.24 37.86 55.67
C LYS A 12 -3.92 37.94 54.17
N HIS A 13 -4.36 39.03 53.56
CA HIS A 13 -3.99 39.46 52.21
C HIS A 13 -2.47 39.47 51.99
N LYS A 14 -2.00 38.65 51.05
CA LYS A 14 -0.77 38.95 50.28
C LYS A 14 -1.23 39.68 49.02
N GLY A 15 -0.87 40.96 48.93
CA GLY A 15 -1.19 41.80 47.78
C GLY A 15 -0.63 41.22 46.48
N PRO A 16 -1.29 41.48 45.33
CA PRO A 16 -0.79 41.06 44.05
C PRO A 16 0.44 41.92 43.72
N HIS A 17 1.63 41.34 43.83
CA HIS A 17 2.76 41.80 43.03
C HIS A 17 2.43 41.44 41.58
N ILE A 18 1.71 42.35 40.91
CA ILE A 18 1.63 42.41 39.46
C ILE A 18 3.01 42.89 39.01
N MET A 19 3.98 41.98 39.04
CA MET A 19 5.09 42.06 38.10
C MET A 19 4.41 41.90 36.75
N ALA A 20 4.15 43.02 36.09
CA ALA A 20 3.82 43.05 34.68
C ALA A 20 5.01 42.41 33.96
N LEU A 21 4.95 41.08 33.83
CA LEU A 21 5.66 40.37 32.80
C LEU A 21 5.04 40.93 31.53
N THR A 22 5.66 41.97 30.99
CA THR A 22 5.46 42.40 29.62
C THR A 22 5.92 41.22 28.78
N ILE A 23 5.03 40.22 28.64
CA ILE A 23 5.14 39.18 27.64
C ILE A 23 4.98 39.97 26.36
N ILE A 24 6.13 40.29 25.81
CA ILE A 24 6.32 40.90 24.52
C ILE A 24 5.52 40.03 23.53
N SER A 25 4.29 40.45 23.26
CA SER A 25 3.48 40.03 22.13
C SER A 25 4.08 40.68 20.88
N THR A 26 5.35 40.37 20.59
CA THR A 26 5.93 40.60 19.28
C THR A 26 6.13 39.25 18.62
N GLN A 27 5.01 38.62 18.25
CA GLN A 27 5.04 37.86 17.01
C GLN A 27 5.06 38.88 15.89
N ALA A 28 6.27 39.42 15.65
CA ALA A 28 6.60 40.15 14.45
C ALA A 28 6.09 39.35 13.26
N ALA A 29 5.49 40.06 12.29
CA ALA A 29 5.03 39.50 11.03
C ALA A 29 6.06 38.49 10.52
N ARG A 30 5.60 37.25 10.29
CA ARG A 30 6.47 36.13 9.92
C ARG A 30 7.38 36.59 8.77
N PRO A 31 8.72 36.51 8.93
CA PRO A 31 9.63 37.03 7.92
C PRO A 31 9.39 36.32 6.59
N VAL A 32 9.22 37.11 5.54
CA VAL A 32 8.76 36.66 4.22
C VAL A 32 9.81 35.78 3.51
N VAL A 33 11.09 35.88 3.90
CA VAL A 33 12.19 35.14 3.29
C VAL A 33 13.01 34.44 4.38
N LEU A 34 13.03 33.11 4.33
CA LEU A 34 13.87 32.28 5.19
C LEU A 34 15.27 32.13 4.58
N PRO A 35 16.34 32.10 5.39
CA PRO A 35 17.67 31.79 4.89
C PRO A 35 17.73 30.33 4.42
N GLU A 36 18.60 30.01 3.44
CA GLU A 36 18.66 28.69 2.80
C GLU A 36 18.93 27.53 3.77
N ASN A 37 19.56 27.82 4.91
CA ASN A 37 19.87 26.85 5.97
C ASN A 37 18.70 26.58 6.93
N ILE A 38 17.55 27.24 6.76
CA ILE A 38 16.32 27.00 7.53
C ILE A 38 15.21 26.55 6.58
N LYS A 39 14.76 25.30 6.77
CA LYS A 39 13.62 24.75 6.02
C LYS A 39 12.35 24.92 6.84
N ARG A 40 11.29 25.43 6.22
CA ARG A 40 9.94 25.48 6.80
C ARG A 40 9.04 24.45 6.14
N THR A 41 8.28 23.73 6.96
CA THR A 41 7.22 22.82 6.55
C THR A 41 5.94 23.26 7.24
N GLU A 42 4.87 23.40 6.48
CA GLU A 42 3.56 23.77 7.01
C GLU A 42 2.79 22.50 7.43
N GLU A 43 2.48 22.36 8.71
CA GLU A 43 1.54 21.36 9.23
C GLU A 43 0.19 22.04 9.52
N ILE A 44 -0.86 21.25 9.76
CA ILE A 44 -2.22 21.79 9.97
C ILE A 44 -2.24 22.83 11.10
N ASP A 45 -1.69 22.46 12.27
CA ASP A 45 -1.80 23.27 13.48
C ASP A 45 -0.49 24.01 13.84
N CYS A 46 0.59 23.81 13.10
CA CYS A 46 1.85 24.50 13.37
C CYS A 46 2.71 24.61 12.11
N ASP A 47 3.63 25.57 12.13
CA ASP A 47 4.74 25.61 11.20
C ASP A 47 5.97 24.98 11.85
N VAL A 48 6.66 24.15 11.08
CA VAL A 48 7.84 23.42 11.51
C VAL A 48 9.06 23.99 10.82
N TYR A 49 9.99 24.49 11.61
CA TYR A 49 11.26 25.03 11.14
C TYR A 49 12.38 24.05 11.50
N ARG A 50 13.25 23.74 10.55
CA ARG A 50 14.39 22.84 10.73
C ARG A 50 15.67 23.56 10.28
N GLY A 51 16.71 23.48 11.10
CA GLY A 51 18.02 24.08 10.81
C GLY A 51 18.99 23.84 11.96
N SER A 52 20.20 24.41 11.88
CA SER A 52 21.11 24.38 13.03
C SER A 52 20.55 25.22 14.18
N VAL A 53 20.83 24.84 15.44
CA VAL A 53 20.39 25.61 16.62
C VAL A 53 20.82 27.08 16.51
N ARG A 54 22.06 27.32 16.07
CA ARG A 54 22.60 28.67 15.88
C ARG A 54 21.79 29.47 14.85
N SER A 55 21.52 28.90 13.69
CA SER A 55 20.76 29.57 12.63
C SER A 55 19.35 29.94 13.07
N LEU A 56 18.68 29.05 13.83
CA LEU A 56 17.34 29.29 14.35
C LEU A 56 17.33 30.40 15.43
N ILE A 57 18.40 30.52 16.22
CA ILE A 57 18.59 31.63 17.18
C ILE A 57 18.89 32.94 16.44
N ASP A 58 19.83 32.92 15.48
CA ASP A 58 20.26 34.09 14.71
C ASP A 58 19.08 34.68 13.91
N PHE A 59 18.18 33.83 13.42
CA PHE A 59 16.96 34.24 12.72
C PHE A 59 15.80 34.64 13.67
N GLY A 60 15.97 34.48 14.98
CA GLY A 60 15.00 34.90 15.98
C GLY A 60 13.78 33.98 16.13
N LEU A 61 13.83 32.73 15.66
CA LEU A 61 12.74 31.77 15.85
C LEU A 61 12.69 31.22 17.28
N ILE A 62 13.86 31.11 17.91
CA ILE A 62 14.02 30.65 19.29
C ILE A 62 15.09 31.49 19.99
N ARG A 63 15.04 31.52 21.31
CA ARG A 63 16.09 32.13 22.13
C ARG A 63 16.93 31.07 22.84
N ARG A 64 18.14 31.47 23.24
CA ARG A 64 19.08 30.58 23.95
C ARG A 64 18.54 30.09 25.30
N ASP A 65 17.76 30.91 26.01
CA ASP A 65 17.10 30.56 27.28
C ASP A 65 15.92 29.59 27.11
N GLN A 66 15.44 29.39 25.87
CA GLN A 66 14.34 28.49 25.56
C GLN A 66 14.80 27.08 25.19
N LEU A 67 16.12 26.85 25.08
CA LEU A 67 16.64 25.53 24.75
C LEU A 67 16.35 24.53 25.88
N PRO A 68 16.12 23.25 25.55
CA PRO A 68 15.95 22.22 26.58
C PRO A 68 17.19 22.14 27.46
N SER A 69 17.00 21.84 28.75
CA SER A 69 18.11 21.62 29.68
C SER A 69 19.03 20.51 29.17
N PRO A 70 20.35 20.55 29.45
CA PRO A 70 21.27 19.49 29.07
C PRO A 70 20.75 18.09 29.41
N GLY A 71 20.81 17.18 28.45
CA GLY A 71 20.27 15.81 28.58
C GLY A 71 18.79 15.65 28.23
N LYS A 72 18.06 16.72 27.87
CA LYS A 72 16.70 16.63 27.33
C LYS A 72 16.69 16.93 25.84
N ALA A 73 16.02 16.06 25.07
CA ALA A 73 15.88 16.22 23.62
C ALA A 73 14.81 17.25 23.20
N SER A 74 13.86 17.59 24.08
CA SER A 74 12.80 18.55 23.73
C SER A 74 12.20 19.29 24.93
N ILE A 75 11.61 20.44 24.63
CA ILE A 75 10.85 21.27 25.56
C ILE A 75 9.69 21.95 24.82
N ALA A 76 8.57 22.15 25.51
CA ALA A 76 7.40 22.82 24.95
C ALA A 76 6.95 23.95 25.88
N TYR A 77 6.48 25.02 25.26
CA TYR A 77 5.97 26.23 25.88
C TYR A 77 4.55 26.50 25.38
N PHE A 78 3.71 27.00 26.26
CA PHE A 78 2.40 27.56 25.93
C PHE A 78 2.25 28.86 26.70
N GLN A 79 1.95 29.96 26.00
CA GLN A 79 1.90 31.30 26.60
C GLN A 79 3.19 31.68 27.35
N GLY A 80 4.34 31.17 26.89
CA GLY A 80 5.65 31.40 27.50
C GLY A 80 5.99 30.48 28.67
N GLU A 81 5.07 29.65 29.15
CA GLU A 81 5.30 28.73 30.27
C GLU A 81 5.62 27.30 29.81
N ILE A 82 6.51 26.62 30.52
CA ILE A 82 6.86 25.23 30.22
C ILE A 82 5.68 24.30 30.52
N ILE A 83 5.26 23.54 29.51
CA ILE A 83 4.18 22.56 29.65
C ILE A 83 4.72 21.12 29.66
N LYS A 84 4.06 20.25 30.43
CA LYS A 84 4.37 18.80 30.50
C LYS A 84 3.31 17.91 29.86
N ARG A 85 2.15 18.46 29.50
CA ARG A 85 0.99 17.74 28.96
C ARG A 85 0.66 18.25 27.56
N LYS A 86 -0.15 17.49 26.84
CA LYS A 86 -0.68 17.89 25.54
C LYS A 86 -1.54 19.15 25.71
N CYS A 87 -1.27 20.18 24.91
CA CYS A 87 -2.05 21.41 24.86
C CYS A 87 -2.47 21.71 23.41
N LYS A 88 -3.27 22.76 23.24
CA LYS A 88 -3.60 23.31 21.92
C LYS A 88 -2.35 23.91 21.28
N ARG A 89 -2.16 23.67 19.99
CA ARG A 89 -1.05 24.23 19.20
C ARG A 89 -1.52 25.50 18.49
N ASP A 90 -1.91 26.51 19.24
CA ASP A 90 -2.23 27.83 18.67
C ASP A 90 -0.98 28.72 18.63
N GLU A 91 -1.13 29.98 18.26
CA GLU A 91 -0.04 30.95 18.12
C GLU A 91 0.83 31.09 19.37
N THR A 92 0.31 30.75 20.55
CA THR A 92 1.06 30.83 21.81
C THR A 92 1.90 29.58 22.10
N TYR A 93 1.79 28.56 21.25
CA TYR A 93 2.52 27.31 21.34
C TYR A 93 3.89 27.38 20.67
N LEU A 94 4.91 26.92 21.39
CA LEU A 94 6.26 26.74 20.88
C LEU A 94 6.80 25.40 21.37
N ARG A 95 7.34 24.56 20.49
CA ARG A 95 8.08 23.35 20.88
C ARG A 95 9.43 23.32 20.19
N ILE A 96 10.46 23.00 20.95
CA ILE A 96 11.84 22.94 20.47
C ILE A 96 12.33 21.52 20.70
N GLU A 97 12.82 20.89 19.65
CA GLU A 97 13.48 19.59 19.68
C GLU A 97 14.92 19.80 19.21
N VAL A 98 15.89 19.36 20.01
CA VAL A 98 17.32 19.41 19.67
C VAL A 98 17.77 17.98 19.38
N HIS A 99 18.48 17.81 18.27
CA HIS A 99 19.02 16.54 17.81
C HIS A 99 20.52 16.45 18.13
N ASP A 100 21.04 15.23 18.20
CA ASP A 100 22.44 14.97 18.58
C ASP A 100 23.45 15.51 17.54
N ASP A 101 23.00 15.75 16.30
CA ASP A 101 23.79 16.33 15.21
C ASP A 101 23.94 17.86 15.29
N GLY A 102 23.42 18.50 16.35
CA GLY A 102 23.40 19.95 16.51
C GLY A 102 22.29 20.66 15.70
N GLY A 103 21.46 19.90 14.99
CA GLY A 103 20.23 20.35 14.38
C GLY A 103 19.13 20.56 15.42
N ALA A 104 18.15 21.39 15.08
CA ALA A 104 16.93 21.53 15.85
C ALA A 104 15.69 21.64 14.96
N ARG A 105 14.57 21.23 15.54
CA ARG A 105 13.22 21.37 15.00
C ARG A 105 12.40 22.25 15.92
N VAL A 106 11.87 23.34 15.38
CA VAL A 106 11.05 24.31 16.11
C VAL A 106 9.64 24.26 15.54
N LEU A 107 8.66 23.99 16.39
CA LEU A 107 7.24 23.99 16.03
C LEU A 107 6.60 25.24 16.64
N ILE A 108 6.06 26.11 15.79
CA ILE A 108 5.33 27.32 16.19
C ILE A 108 3.89 27.12 15.81
N GLY A 109 2.97 27.17 16.77
CA GLY A 109 1.55 27.00 16.46
C GLY A 109 1.01 28.15 15.59
N VAL A 110 -0.09 27.88 14.89
CA VAL A 110 -0.72 28.85 13.99
C VAL A 110 -2.08 29.29 14.53
N SER A 111 -2.63 30.37 13.97
CA SER A 111 -3.97 30.83 14.32
C SER A 111 -5.01 29.75 14.06
N HIS A 112 -6.12 29.80 14.79
CA HIS A 112 -7.24 28.89 14.53
C HIS A 112 -7.75 29.02 13.09
N GLU A 113 -7.76 30.22 12.53
CA GLU A 113 -8.19 30.49 11.15
C GLU A 113 -7.27 29.81 10.13
N VAL A 114 -5.95 29.94 10.30
CA VAL A 114 -4.97 29.28 9.43
C VAL A 114 -5.07 27.76 9.54
N SER A 115 -5.21 27.23 10.76
CA SER A 115 -5.40 25.79 10.97
C SER A 115 -6.70 25.29 10.33
N ALA A 116 -7.80 26.04 10.44
CA ALA A 116 -9.08 25.70 9.83
C ALA A 116 -8.98 25.68 8.29
N LEU A 117 -8.34 26.68 7.69
CA LEU A 117 -8.09 26.74 6.24
C LEU A 117 -7.25 25.56 5.75
N ARG A 118 -6.14 25.26 6.44
CA ARG A 118 -5.27 24.12 6.10
C ARG A 118 -6.01 22.78 6.23
N ARG A 119 -6.84 22.64 7.26
CA ARG A 119 -7.67 21.43 7.46
C ARG A 119 -8.71 21.26 6.37
N ALA A 120 -9.35 22.35 5.93
CA ALA A 120 -10.30 22.32 4.82
C ALA A 120 -9.60 21.90 3.52
N ALA A 121 -8.46 22.51 3.19
CA ALA A 121 -7.67 22.16 2.01
C ALA A 121 -7.21 20.69 2.02
N GLN A 122 -6.74 20.19 3.17
CA GLN A 122 -6.35 18.78 3.29
C GLN A 122 -7.55 17.83 3.16
N TYR A 123 -8.72 18.23 3.68
CA TYR A 123 -9.94 17.44 3.54
C TYR A 123 -10.38 17.34 2.08
N GLU A 124 -10.35 18.44 1.33
CA GLU A 124 -10.62 18.46 -0.11
C GLU A 124 -9.64 17.57 -0.89
N ALA A 125 -8.34 17.72 -0.64
CA ALA A 125 -7.31 16.88 -1.27
C ALA A 125 -7.51 15.39 -0.99
N ARG A 126 -7.96 15.03 0.22
CA ARG A 126 -8.28 13.64 0.57
C ARG A 126 -9.52 13.13 -0.15
N ILE A 127 -10.54 13.97 -0.34
CA ILE A 127 -11.72 13.60 -1.13
C ILE A 127 -11.31 13.30 -2.57
N GLU A 128 -10.50 14.17 -3.18
CA GLU A 128 -10.03 14.00 -4.55
C GLU A 128 -9.19 12.72 -4.71
N ALA A 129 -8.24 12.48 -3.80
CA ALA A 129 -7.42 11.27 -3.80
C ALA A 129 -8.25 9.99 -3.64
N ASN A 130 -9.26 10.01 -2.78
CA ASN A 130 -10.18 8.88 -2.62
C ASN A 130 -11.00 8.64 -3.90
N ALA A 131 -11.50 9.71 -4.53
CA ALA A 131 -12.24 9.60 -5.78
C ALA A 131 -11.37 9.03 -6.92
N GLU A 132 -10.09 9.39 -6.99
CA GLU A 132 -9.14 8.82 -7.94
C GLU A 132 -8.86 7.34 -7.64
N ALA A 133 -8.64 6.98 -6.37
CA ALA A 133 -8.43 5.60 -5.96
C ALA A 133 -9.65 4.71 -6.26
N GLU A 134 -10.86 5.23 -6.07
CA GLU A 134 -12.10 4.54 -6.44
C GLU A 134 -12.22 4.34 -7.96
N LYS A 135 -11.87 5.35 -8.76
CA LYS A 135 -11.83 5.22 -10.24
C LYS A 135 -10.84 4.14 -10.67
N LEU A 136 -9.63 4.15 -10.12
CA LEU A 136 -8.61 3.14 -10.42
C LEU A 136 -9.05 1.73 -9.98
N ALA A 137 -9.68 1.60 -8.81
CA ALA A 137 -10.22 0.34 -8.34
C ALA A 137 -11.36 -0.17 -9.26
N ALA A 138 -12.21 0.73 -9.76
CA ALA A 138 -13.27 0.39 -10.71
C ALA A 138 -12.69 -0.11 -12.05
N ILE A 139 -11.69 0.59 -12.60
CA ILE A 139 -10.99 0.18 -13.83
C ILE A 139 -10.36 -1.21 -13.63
N LYS A 140 -9.60 -1.42 -12.55
CA LYS A 140 -8.98 -2.71 -12.25
C LYS A 140 -10.01 -3.82 -12.06
N LYS A 141 -11.14 -3.54 -11.42
CA LYS A 141 -12.24 -4.48 -11.26
C LYS A 141 -12.88 -4.85 -12.61
N GLU A 142 -12.99 -3.91 -13.53
CA GLU A 142 -13.48 -4.14 -14.88
C GLU A 142 -12.49 -4.95 -15.72
N GLU A 143 -11.19 -4.63 -15.67
CA GLU A 143 -10.12 -5.38 -16.35
C GLU A 143 -10.02 -6.83 -15.86
N THR A 144 -10.29 -7.07 -14.58
CA THR A 144 -10.24 -8.41 -13.96
C THR A 144 -11.58 -9.15 -13.98
N ARG A 145 -12.62 -8.56 -14.60
CA ARG A 145 -13.94 -9.18 -14.67
C ARG A 145 -13.89 -10.42 -15.57
N GLY A 146 -14.07 -11.60 -14.96
CA GLY A 146 -14.02 -12.89 -15.67
C GLY A 146 -12.63 -13.54 -15.70
N THR A 147 -11.60 -12.89 -15.13
CA THR A 147 -10.30 -13.52 -14.93
C THR A 147 -10.30 -14.29 -13.61
N VAL A 148 -10.02 -15.58 -13.64
CA VAL A 148 -9.76 -16.39 -12.44
C VAL A 148 -8.32 -16.10 -11.99
N PRO A 149 -8.07 -15.91 -10.68
CA PRO A 149 -6.71 -15.78 -10.16
C PRO A 149 -5.86 -16.97 -10.61
N ASP A 150 -4.67 -16.71 -11.16
CA ASP A 150 -3.74 -17.78 -11.55
C ASP A 150 -3.40 -18.61 -10.31
N PRO A 151 -3.76 -19.91 -10.27
CA PRO A 151 -3.48 -20.78 -9.13
C PRO A 151 -1.98 -21.07 -8.97
N GLY A 152 -1.16 -20.68 -9.95
CA GLY A 152 0.26 -20.96 -9.99
C GLY A 152 0.56 -22.32 -10.63
N MET A 153 1.69 -22.40 -11.33
CA MET A 153 2.06 -23.55 -12.16
C MET A 153 2.04 -24.88 -11.40
N ALA A 154 2.49 -24.91 -10.14
CA ALA A 154 2.52 -26.14 -9.33
C ALA A 154 1.12 -26.65 -8.98
N VAL A 155 0.17 -25.75 -8.68
CA VAL A 155 -1.22 -26.12 -8.36
C VAL A 155 -1.96 -26.53 -9.64
N ALA A 156 -1.72 -25.82 -10.74
CA ALA A 156 -2.24 -26.19 -12.06
C ALA A 156 -1.75 -27.59 -12.48
N LEU A 157 -0.44 -27.86 -12.36
CA LEU A 157 0.14 -29.18 -12.65
C LEU A 157 -0.44 -30.28 -11.76
N LYS A 158 -0.60 -30.02 -10.46
CA LYS A 158 -1.19 -30.99 -9.53
C LYS A 158 -2.66 -31.31 -9.86
N ALA A 159 -3.45 -30.30 -10.19
CA ALA A 159 -4.84 -30.48 -10.62
C ALA A 159 -4.93 -31.21 -11.97
N MET A 160 -4.06 -30.88 -12.92
CA MET A 160 -3.96 -31.59 -14.21
C MET A 160 -3.57 -33.05 -14.03
N LEU A 161 -2.60 -33.36 -13.15
CA LEU A 161 -2.15 -34.72 -12.84
C LEU A 161 -3.23 -35.57 -12.14
N ALA A 162 -4.15 -34.95 -11.40
CA ALA A 162 -5.22 -35.64 -10.70
C ALA A 162 -6.45 -35.95 -11.57
N SER A 163 -6.51 -35.50 -12.82
CA SER A 163 -7.66 -35.73 -13.70
C SER A 163 -7.69 -37.18 -14.22
N PRO A 164 -8.75 -37.97 -13.91
CA PRO A 164 -8.86 -39.38 -14.31
C PRO A 164 -9.20 -39.59 -15.80
N ALA A 165 -9.54 -38.52 -16.53
CA ALA A 165 -9.88 -38.57 -17.95
C ALA A 165 -8.61 -38.42 -18.80
N ARG A 166 -7.96 -39.55 -19.12
CA ARG A 166 -6.82 -39.62 -20.04
C ARG A 166 -6.88 -40.92 -20.82
N PHE A 167 -6.62 -40.85 -22.12
CA PHE A 167 -6.25 -42.05 -22.86
C PHE A 167 -4.90 -42.58 -22.37
N ALA A 168 -4.85 -43.89 -22.11
CA ALA A 168 -3.62 -44.63 -21.90
C ALA A 168 -2.94 -44.91 -23.25
N VAL A 169 -1.63 -45.17 -23.22
CA VAL A 169 -0.91 -45.66 -24.40
C VAL A 169 -1.48 -47.04 -24.76
N GLY A 170 -1.90 -47.20 -26.01
CA GLY A 170 -2.60 -48.38 -26.53
C GLY A 170 -4.12 -48.20 -26.64
N ASP A 171 -4.70 -47.16 -26.04
CA ASP A 171 -6.13 -46.89 -26.20
C ASP A 171 -6.45 -46.49 -27.64
N THR A 172 -7.64 -46.91 -28.10
CA THR A 172 -8.20 -46.46 -29.38
C THR A 172 -9.08 -45.23 -29.13
N CYS A 173 -8.91 -44.22 -29.98
CA CYS A 173 -9.64 -42.97 -29.96
C CYS A 173 -10.08 -42.60 -31.37
N MET A 174 -10.95 -41.61 -31.48
CA MET A 174 -11.50 -41.10 -32.73
C MET A 174 -11.24 -39.61 -32.85
N ASP A 175 -10.93 -39.11 -34.04
CA ASP A 175 -10.79 -37.67 -34.29
C ASP A 175 -12.10 -37.00 -34.72
N ASP A 176 -12.05 -35.69 -34.94
CA ASP A 176 -13.16 -34.86 -35.43
C ASP A 176 -13.84 -35.37 -36.71
N ASN A 177 -13.13 -36.16 -37.51
CA ASN A 177 -13.61 -36.70 -38.78
C ASN A 177 -14.12 -38.14 -38.66
N GLY A 178 -14.14 -38.71 -37.46
CA GLY A 178 -14.55 -40.09 -37.24
C GLY A 178 -13.46 -41.13 -37.54
N ALA A 179 -12.22 -40.72 -37.77
CA ALA A 179 -11.13 -41.66 -38.04
C ALA A 179 -10.58 -42.25 -36.75
N LEU A 180 -10.28 -43.55 -36.75
CA LEU A 180 -9.73 -44.25 -35.58
C LEU A 180 -8.21 -44.14 -35.49
N TRP A 181 -7.73 -43.84 -34.29
CA TRP A 181 -6.32 -43.64 -33.94
C TRP A 181 -5.96 -44.44 -32.68
N GLU A 182 -4.74 -44.98 -32.63
CA GLU A 182 -4.18 -45.64 -31.44
C GLU A 182 -3.18 -44.71 -30.75
N ILE A 183 -3.35 -44.47 -29.45
CA ILE A 183 -2.49 -43.58 -28.67
C ILE A 183 -1.12 -44.23 -28.48
N VAL A 184 -0.07 -43.58 -28.97
CA VAL A 184 1.32 -44.07 -28.87
C VAL A 184 2.12 -43.34 -27.80
N SER A 185 1.71 -42.15 -27.41
CA SER A 185 2.34 -41.41 -26.31
C SER A 185 1.26 -40.66 -25.54
N GLY A 186 1.28 -40.81 -24.21
CA GLY A 186 0.27 -40.26 -23.31
C GLY A 186 0.26 -38.74 -23.24
N TYR A 187 -0.57 -38.19 -22.35
CA TYR A 187 -0.74 -36.74 -22.23
C TYR A 187 0.53 -36.06 -21.68
N ASP A 188 1.21 -35.28 -22.51
CA ASP A 188 2.45 -34.57 -22.17
C ASP A 188 2.64 -33.31 -23.06
N ILE A 189 3.72 -32.56 -22.83
CA ILE A 189 4.17 -31.46 -23.69
C ILE A 189 4.96 -32.03 -24.87
N TYR A 190 4.51 -31.74 -26.09
CA TYR A 190 5.20 -32.12 -27.31
C TYR A 190 5.70 -30.90 -28.07
N CYS A 191 6.86 -31.05 -28.69
CA CYS A 191 7.32 -30.15 -29.75
C CYS A 191 6.61 -30.55 -31.05
N VAL A 192 5.90 -29.58 -31.64
CA VAL A 192 5.09 -29.74 -32.85
C VAL A 192 5.65 -28.82 -33.93
N LYS A 193 5.86 -29.37 -35.12
CA LYS A 193 6.31 -28.59 -36.29
C LYS A 193 5.15 -27.76 -36.81
N ASP A 194 5.42 -26.49 -37.07
CA ASP A 194 4.44 -25.52 -37.55
C ASP A 194 5.17 -24.42 -38.29
N ASP A 195 4.72 -24.09 -39.50
CA ASP A 195 5.31 -23.07 -40.35
C ASP A 195 5.20 -21.67 -39.73
N GLU A 196 4.25 -21.47 -38.81
CA GLU A 196 4.05 -20.21 -38.07
C GLU A 196 4.53 -20.29 -36.62
N GLY A 197 5.19 -21.39 -36.22
CA GLY A 197 5.66 -21.61 -34.87
C GLY A 197 6.54 -20.46 -34.34
N PRO A 198 6.38 -20.06 -33.06
CA PRO A 198 7.14 -18.94 -32.46
C PRO A 198 8.61 -19.29 -32.19
N TYR A 199 9.01 -20.57 -32.30
CA TYR A 199 10.37 -21.02 -32.08
C TYR A 199 11.00 -21.55 -33.37
N LEU A 200 12.29 -21.30 -33.57
CA LEU A 200 13.07 -21.80 -34.71
C LEU A 200 14.04 -22.89 -34.24
N HIS A 201 13.92 -24.10 -34.78
CA HIS A 201 14.83 -25.22 -34.51
C HIS A 201 16.16 -25.04 -35.27
N GLU A 202 17.24 -25.69 -34.81
CA GLU A 202 18.58 -25.63 -35.44
C GLU A 202 18.58 -26.06 -36.92
N SER A 203 17.61 -26.90 -37.31
CA SER A 203 17.40 -27.34 -38.70
C SER A 203 16.66 -26.31 -39.57
N GLY A 204 16.37 -25.12 -39.06
CA GLY A 204 15.62 -24.06 -39.76
C GLY A 204 14.10 -24.26 -39.83
N VAL A 205 13.56 -25.26 -39.13
CA VAL A 205 12.12 -25.55 -39.09
C VAL A 205 11.48 -24.82 -37.91
N ARG A 206 10.31 -24.23 -38.11
CA ARG A 206 9.56 -23.55 -37.04
C ARG A 206 8.71 -24.54 -36.25
N MET A 207 8.56 -24.28 -34.96
CA MET A 207 7.90 -25.18 -34.00
C MET A 207 7.21 -24.43 -32.87
N TYR A 208 6.25 -25.08 -32.23
CA TYR A 208 5.62 -24.66 -30.98
C TYR A 208 5.55 -25.83 -29.99
N TYR A 209 5.38 -25.52 -28.71
CA TYR A 209 5.18 -26.52 -27.66
C TYR A 209 3.72 -26.53 -27.23
N ALA A 210 3.10 -27.70 -27.19
CA ALA A 210 1.72 -27.85 -26.77
C ALA A 210 1.47 -29.15 -26.00
N TYR A 211 0.51 -29.09 -25.10
CA TYR A 211 -0.01 -30.25 -24.40
C TYR A 211 -0.96 -31.03 -25.29
N GLY A 212 -0.84 -32.35 -25.31
CA GLY A 212 -1.73 -33.18 -26.12
C GLY A 212 -1.33 -34.65 -26.10
N TYR A 213 -1.74 -35.37 -27.14
CA TYR A 213 -1.44 -36.78 -27.33
C TYR A 213 -0.69 -36.97 -28.65
N ARG A 214 0.06 -38.07 -28.77
CA ARG A 214 0.50 -38.57 -30.08
C ARG A 214 -0.24 -39.87 -30.35
N ALA A 215 -0.87 -39.94 -31.51
CA ALA A 215 -1.63 -41.11 -31.94
C ALA A 215 -1.22 -41.53 -33.36
N LYS A 216 -1.41 -42.81 -33.70
CA LYS A 216 -1.12 -43.36 -35.03
C LYS A 216 -2.36 -43.94 -35.69
N THR A 217 -2.45 -43.80 -37.01
CA THR A 217 -3.40 -44.58 -37.83
C THR A 217 -2.85 -45.99 -38.12
N PRO A 218 -3.70 -46.92 -38.61
CA PRO A 218 -3.28 -48.25 -39.10
C PRO A 218 -2.19 -48.27 -40.20
N GLY A 219 -1.66 -47.12 -40.64
CA GLY A 219 -0.55 -46.98 -41.60
C GLY A 219 0.77 -46.45 -41.01
N ARG A 220 0.92 -46.38 -39.68
CA ARG A 220 2.12 -45.91 -38.93
C ARG A 220 2.44 -44.41 -38.92
N HIS A 221 1.60 -43.54 -39.47
CA HIS A 221 1.81 -42.09 -39.32
C HIS A 221 1.42 -41.63 -37.92
N VAL A 222 2.39 -41.03 -37.20
CA VAL A 222 2.17 -40.47 -35.85
C VAL A 222 1.85 -38.98 -35.97
N THR A 223 0.69 -38.58 -35.47
CA THR A 223 0.21 -37.21 -35.49
C THR A 223 0.00 -36.72 -34.06
N PHE A 224 0.25 -35.43 -33.83
CA PHE A 224 -0.09 -34.77 -32.58
C PHE A 224 -1.54 -34.32 -32.60
N PHE A 225 -2.26 -34.57 -31.51
CA PHE A 225 -3.64 -34.13 -31.31
C PHE A 225 -3.73 -33.29 -30.05
N LYS A 226 -4.46 -32.18 -30.10
CA LYS A 226 -4.82 -31.47 -28.86
C LYS A 226 -5.83 -32.33 -28.11
N PRO A 227 -5.95 -32.17 -26.78
CA PRO A 227 -6.86 -33.00 -25.99
C PRO A 227 -8.30 -32.95 -26.48
N HIS A 228 -8.77 -31.78 -26.93
CA HIS A 228 -10.15 -31.61 -27.37
C HIS A 228 -10.46 -32.20 -28.75
N ASP A 229 -9.43 -32.62 -29.51
CA ASP A 229 -9.57 -33.16 -30.86
C ASP A 229 -9.76 -34.69 -30.88
N LEU A 230 -9.81 -35.34 -29.70
CA LEU A 230 -9.91 -36.78 -29.55
C LEU A 230 -11.10 -37.20 -28.68
N TRP A 231 -11.81 -38.22 -29.16
CA TRP A 231 -12.96 -38.85 -28.51
C TRP A 231 -12.76 -40.35 -28.33
N ASP A 232 -13.54 -40.95 -27.43
CA ASP A 232 -13.66 -42.40 -27.34
C ASP A 232 -14.19 -42.98 -28.67
N ALA A 233 -13.90 -44.25 -28.94
CA ALA A 233 -14.58 -45.03 -29.98
C ALA A 233 -16.11 -45.05 -29.82
N ASP A 234 -16.61 -44.90 -28.58
CA ASP A 234 -18.04 -44.77 -28.27
C ASP A 234 -18.58 -43.33 -28.48
N GLY A 235 -17.74 -42.37 -28.89
CA GLY A 235 -18.11 -40.96 -29.09
C GLY A 235 -18.17 -40.12 -27.81
N GLU A 236 -17.78 -40.70 -26.67
CA GLU A 236 -17.72 -40.02 -25.38
C GLU A 236 -16.44 -39.17 -25.24
N ILE A 237 -16.57 -38.01 -24.60
CA ILE A 237 -15.47 -37.07 -24.42
C ILE A 237 -14.56 -37.54 -23.27
N LYS A 238 -13.33 -37.95 -23.59
CA LYS A 238 -12.31 -38.40 -22.61
C LYS A 238 -11.18 -37.39 -22.35
N HIS A 239 -11.35 -36.12 -22.72
CA HIS A 239 -10.35 -35.10 -22.41
C HIS A 239 -10.66 -34.36 -21.10
N LEU A 240 -9.62 -33.72 -20.54
CA LEU A 240 -9.63 -32.94 -19.30
C LEU A 240 -10.98 -32.26 -19.05
N GLN A 241 -11.77 -32.81 -18.13
CA GLN A 241 -12.87 -32.06 -17.56
C GLN A 241 -12.22 -30.85 -16.87
N LEU A 242 -12.42 -29.66 -17.43
CA LEU A 242 -12.08 -28.41 -16.75
C LEU A 242 -12.67 -28.51 -15.34
N VAL A 243 -11.84 -28.29 -14.32
CA VAL A 243 -12.23 -28.31 -12.91
C VAL A 243 -13.09 -27.07 -12.63
N THR A 244 -14.28 -27.02 -13.22
CA THR A 244 -15.30 -26.02 -12.93
C THR A 244 -16.55 -26.65 -12.32
N ASN A 245 -16.73 -27.97 -12.41
CA ASN A 245 -17.96 -28.60 -11.92
C ASN A 245 -17.87 -29.13 -10.48
N ALA A 246 -16.68 -29.45 -9.95
CA ALA A 246 -16.57 -29.95 -8.58
C ALA A 246 -16.84 -28.88 -7.49
N ALA A 247 -16.85 -27.59 -7.84
CA ALA A 247 -17.17 -26.50 -6.91
C ALA A 247 -18.66 -26.08 -6.93
N ASN A 248 -19.45 -26.53 -7.90
CA ASN A 248 -20.86 -26.17 -8.02
C ASN A 248 -21.85 -27.24 -7.50
N GLU A 249 -21.40 -28.45 -7.21
CA GLU A 249 -22.26 -29.50 -6.62
C GLU A 249 -22.29 -29.48 -5.08
N ALA A 250 -21.64 -28.50 -4.44
CA ALA A 250 -21.63 -28.30 -2.99
C ALA A 250 -22.36 -27.00 -2.53
N ARG A 251 -23.28 -26.46 -3.33
CA ARG A 251 -24.21 -25.39 -2.96
C ARG A 251 -25.64 -25.81 -3.24
#